data_AF-A0A4C2A1C9-F1
#
_entry.id   AF-A0A4C2A1C9-F1
#
_cell.length_a   1.000
_cell.length_b   1.000
_cell.length_c   1.000
_cell.angle_alpha   90.00
_cell.angle_beta   90.00
_cell.angle_gamma   90.00
#
_symmetry.space_group_name_H-M   'P 1'
#
loop_
_entity.id
_entity.type
_entity.pdbx_description
1 polymer ?
#
loop_
_entity_poly.entity_id
_entity_poly.type
_entity_poly.pdbx_seq_one_letter_code
_entity_poly.pdbx_strand_id
1 'polypeptide(L)'
;MLLHHVRGPTSFQYLKTVDGVLKETYQAACRARGLLENDDHWENTLREASLSQCPLQLRELFVVILLFCQPSEPLKLWNIFKDDLCEDIRHRIRQQNQDITLPYNEDIYNEGLIQIENKLLQLNDKSLSDFGLPSSVRTESNAAETMTHRYDTNNLTAFVNENLPKLVPDQRHAFETIVDSVIHDKSFLFGCTWWNGKDVSCKFDTC
;
A
#
# COMPACT_ATOMS: atom_id res chain seq x y z
N MET A 1 2.64 15.90 25.66
CA MET A 1 3.65 16.95 25.42
C MET A 1 3.20 18.38 25.77
N LEU A 2 1.92 18.78 25.63
CA LEU A 2 1.48 20.17 25.89
C LEU A 2 1.86 20.74 27.27
N LEU A 3 1.75 19.96 28.34
CA LEU A 3 2.09 20.42 29.71
C LEU A 3 3.55 20.87 29.87
N HIS A 4 4.46 20.34 29.05
CA HIS A 4 5.88 20.70 29.14
C HIS A 4 6.21 21.97 28.34
N HIS A 5 5.35 22.35 27.38
CA HIS A 5 5.54 23.52 26.52
C HIS A 5 4.73 24.74 26.95
N VAL A 6 3.54 24.54 27.52
CA VAL A 6 2.66 25.63 27.96
C VAL A 6 3.01 25.99 29.40
N ARG A 7 3.56 27.19 29.64
CA ARG A 7 3.89 27.67 30.98
C ARG A 7 2.64 28.16 31.72
N GLY A 8 2.42 27.66 32.92
CA GLY A 8 1.35 28.11 33.83
C GLY A 8 -0.06 27.95 33.28
N PRO A 9 -0.46 26.77 32.75
CA PRO A 9 -1.81 26.59 32.25
C PRO A 9 -2.82 26.74 33.39
N THR A 10 -3.73 27.71 33.25
CA THR A 10 -4.77 27.99 34.25
C THR A 10 -6.02 27.14 34.07
N SER A 11 -6.16 26.46 32.92
CA SER A 11 -7.25 25.52 32.64
C SER A 11 -6.90 24.58 31.48
N PHE A 12 -7.67 23.49 31.32
CA PHE A 12 -7.60 22.62 30.15
C PHE A 12 -7.90 23.35 28.84
N GLN A 13 -8.81 24.32 28.89
CA GLN A 13 -9.14 25.15 27.75
C GLN A 13 -7.94 26.03 27.35
N TYR A 14 -7.20 26.56 28.33
CA TYR A 14 -5.96 27.30 28.09
C TYR A 14 -4.90 26.45 27.37
N LEU A 15 -4.78 25.15 27.70
CA LEU A 15 -3.89 24.24 26.97
C LEU A 15 -4.26 24.11 25.48
N LYS A 16 -5.57 24.17 25.15
CA LYS A 16 -6.07 24.08 23.77
C LYS A 16 -6.04 25.41 23.00
N THR A 17 -5.83 26.53 23.68
CA THR A 17 -5.76 27.85 23.03
C THR A 17 -4.36 28.13 22.51
N VAL A 18 -4.22 28.40 21.21
CA VAL A 18 -2.96 28.78 20.54
C VAL A 18 -3.17 30.13 19.87
N ASP A 19 -2.32 31.12 20.17
CA ASP A 19 -2.41 32.48 19.63
C ASP A 19 -3.81 33.10 19.76
N GLY A 20 -4.47 32.87 20.90
CA GLY A 20 -5.83 33.37 21.18
C GLY A 20 -6.97 32.55 20.56
N VAL A 21 -6.68 31.53 19.76
CA VAL A 21 -7.68 30.66 19.12
C VAL A 21 -7.80 29.33 19.84
N LEU A 22 -9.00 29.02 20.33
CA LEU A 22 -9.30 27.72 20.93
C LEU A 22 -9.37 26.63 19.83
N LYS A 23 -8.53 25.61 19.94
CA LYS A 23 -8.54 24.47 19.00
C LYS A 23 -9.55 23.40 19.45
N GLU A 24 -10.06 22.61 18.50
CA GLU A 24 -11.06 21.58 18.77
C GLU A 24 -10.50 20.40 19.59
N THR A 25 -9.24 20.04 19.37
CA THR A 25 -8.57 18.92 20.06
C THR A 25 -7.21 19.35 20.61
N TYR A 26 -6.69 18.60 21.59
CA TYR A 26 -5.32 18.82 22.10
C TYR A 26 -4.27 18.58 21.01
N GLN A 27 -4.50 17.63 20.10
CA GLN A 27 -3.62 17.38 18.96
C GLN A 27 -3.56 18.58 18.02
N ALA A 28 -4.70 19.20 17.70
CA ALA A 28 -4.74 20.43 16.91
C ALA A 28 -3.99 21.60 17.60
N ALA A 29 -4.03 21.66 18.93
CA ALA A 29 -3.25 22.62 19.71
C ALA A 29 -1.74 22.32 19.73
N CYS A 30 -1.34 21.04 19.74
CA CYS A 30 0.06 20.64 19.55
C CYS A 30 0.56 21.04 18.16
N ARG A 31 -0.22 20.76 17.11
CA ARG A 31 0.13 21.08 15.72
C ARG A 31 0.31 22.58 15.50
N ALA A 32 -0.65 23.38 15.96
CA ALA A 32 -0.57 24.83 15.82
C ALA A 32 0.62 25.45 16.57
N ARG A 33 1.19 24.75 17.55
CA ARG A 33 2.42 25.13 18.25
C ARG A 33 3.70 24.58 17.59
N GLY A 34 3.61 23.90 16.46
CA GLY A 34 4.75 23.25 15.79
C GLY A 34 5.34 22.08 16.59
N LEU A 35 4.56 21.46 17.49
CA LEU A 35 5.02 20.34 18.31
C LEU A 35 4.84 18.98 17.62
N LEU A 36 4.15 18.97 16.48
CA LEU A 36 4.00 17.81 15.63
C LEU A 36 4.69 18.10 14.31
N GLU A 37 5.42 17.11 13.78
CA GLU A 37 6.02 17.22 12.45
C GLU A 37 4.93 17.34 11.38
N ASN A 38 5.22 18.12 10.34
CA ASN A 38 4.34 18.21 9.18
C ASN A 38 4.39 16.88 8.41
N ASP A 39 3.22 16.34 8.07
CA ASP A 39 3.11 15.09 7.30
C ASP A 39 3.52 15.23 5.83
N ASP A 40 4.03 16.40 5.42
CA ASP A 40 4.51 16.66 4.05
C ASP A 40 5.54 15.62 3.60
N HIS A 41 6.39 15.15 4.52
CA HIS A 41 7.36 14.10 4.22
C HIS A 41 6.69 12.76 3.90
N TRP A 42 5.64 12.39 4.65
CA TRP A 42 4.89 11.15 4.43
C TRP A 42 4.04 11.21 3.17
N GLU A 43 3.45 12.37 2.88
CA GLU A 43 2.72 12.59 1.64
C GLU A 43 3.63 12.49 0.43
N ASN A 44 4.81 13.13 0.45
CA ASN A 44 5.79 13.00 -0.64
C ASN A 44 6.29 11.56 -0.80
N THR A 45 6.57 10.88 0.31
CA THR A 45 7.01 9.48 0.30
C THR A 45 5.98 8.56 -0.33
N LEU A 46 4.71 8.68 0.07
CA LEU A 46 3.62 7.88 -0.51
C LEU A 46 3.36 8.23 -1.97
N ARG A 47 3.51 9.50 -2.36
CA ARG A 47 3.38 9.94 -3.75
C ARG A 47 4.47 9.38 -4.65
N GLU A 48 5.71 9.32 -4.18
CA GLU A 48 6.80 8.70 -4.92
C GLU A 48 6.61 7.18 -5.04
N ALA A 49 6.14 6.56 -3.95
CA ALA A 49 5.87 5.13 -3.93
C ALA A 49 4.68 4.78 -4.85
N SER A 50 3.61 5.57 -4.91
CA SER A 50 2.46 5.28 -5.76
C SER A 50 2.79 5.30 -7.26
N LEU A 51 3.85 6.03 -7.65
CA LEU A 51 4.34 6.05 -9.03
C LEU A 51 5.24 4.87 -9.40
N SER A 52 5.78 4.16 -8.41
CA SER A 52 6.89 3.20 -8.62
C SER A 52 6.68 1.81 -8.02
N GLN A 53 5.73 1.65 -7.09
CA GLN A 53 5.48 0.41 -6.36
C GLN A 53 4.12 -0.18 -6.73
N CYS A 54 3.95 -1.50 -6.55
CA CYS A 54 2.64 -2.12 -6.72
C CYS A 54 1.72 -1.80 -5.51
N PRO A 55 0.39 -1.79 -5.66
CA PRO A 55 -0.55 -1.39 -4.59
C PRO A 55 -0.37 -2.15 -3.27
N LEU A 56 0.00 -3.44 -3.35
CA LEU A 56 0.33 -4.25 -2.17
C LEU A 56 1.49 -3.66 -1.36
N GLN A 57 2.60 -3.34 -2.02
CA GLN A 57 3.79 -2.73 -1.40
C GLN A 57 3.46 -1.33 -0.88
N LEU A 58 2.61 -0.58 -1.60
CA LEU A 58 2.13 0.72 -1.14
C LEU A 58 1.32 0.60 0.16
N ARG A 59 0.45 -0.41 0.28
CA ARG A 59 -0.26 -0.73 1.54
C ARG A 59 0.70 -1.11 2.67
N GLU A 60 1.77 -1.85 2.37
CA GLU A 60 2.82 -2.18 3.36
C GLU A 60 3.56 -0.94 3.86
N LEU A 61 3.97 -0.06 2.95
CA LEU A 61 4.59 1.21 3.30
C LEU A 61 3.67 2.07 4.15
N PHE A 62 2.38 2.13 3.79
CA PHE A 62 1.37 2.85 4.58
C PHE A 62 1.30 2.31 6.02
N VAL A 63 1.28 0.99 6.20
CA VAL A 63 1.29 0.34 7.53
C VAL A 63 2.56 0.69 8.32
N VAL A 64 3.73 0.69 7.68
CA VAL A 64 5.00 1.09 8.32
C VAL A 64 4.93 2.54 8.81
N ILE A 65 4.43 3.45 7.98
CA ILE A 65 4.25 4.87 8.34
C ILE A 65 3.33 4.99 9.56
N LEU A 66 2.19 4.28 9.57
CA LEU A 66 1.26 4.29 10.71
C LEU A 66 1.94 3.81 12.01
N LEU A 67 2.62 2.67 11.97
CA LEU A 67 3.17 2.04 13.18
C LEU A 67 4.36 2.79 13.77
N PHE A 68 5.26 3.28 12.90
CA PHE A 68 6.60 3.70 13.33
C PHE A 68 6.85 5.20 13.16
N CYS A 69 6.10 5.88 12.29
CA CYS A 69 6.35 7.28 11.97
C CYS A 69 5.36 8.25 12.64
N GLN A 70 4.31 7.72 13.27
CA GLN A 70 3.31 8.50 14.02
C GLN A 70 2.78 9.73 13.25
N PRO A 71 2.25 9.56 12.03
CA PRO A 71 1.74 10.66 11.23
C PRO A 71 0.67 11.46 11.99
N SER A 72 0.70 12.79 11.82
CA SER A 72 -0.20 13.71 12.48
C SER A 72 -1.64 13.61 11.98
N GLU A 73 -1.86 13.22 10.72
CA GLU A 73 -3.15 13.09 10.03
C GLU A 73 -3.22 11.79 9.22
N PRO A 74 -3.26 10.61 9.86
CA PRO A 74 -3.37 9.32 9.17
C PRO A 74 -4.57 9.27 8.20
N LEU A 75 -5.71 9.82 8.63
CA LEU A 75 -6.94 9.88 7.82
C LEU A 75 -6.79 10.76 6.57
N LYS A 76 -6.02 11.85 6.66
CA LYS A 76 -5.74 12.72 5.50
C LYS A 76 -4.92 11.94 4.48
N LEU A 77 -3.85 11.26 4.91
CA LEU A 77 -3.02 10.43 4.04
C LEU A 77 -3.84 9.32 3.38
N TRP A 78 -4.67 8.61 4.15
CA TRP A 78 -5.60 7.61 3.61
C TRP A 78 -6.48 8.20 2.50
N ASN A 79 -7.14 9.34 2.74
CA ASN A 79 -8.04 9.94 1.76
C ASN A 79 -7.34 10.39 0.46
N ILE A 80 -6.05 10.75 0.53
CA ILE A 80 -5.26 11.14 -0.64
C ILE A 80 -4.89 9.90 -1.47
N PHE A 81 -4.51 8.80 -0.83
CA PHE A 81 -3.89 7.65 -1.51
C PHE A 81 -4.78 6.40 -1.59
N LYS A 82 -5.99 6.40 -1.05
CA LYS A 82 -6.87 5.20 -1.01
C LYS A 82 -7.12 4.57 -2.38
N ASP A 83 -7.18 5.38 -3.44
CA ASP A 83 -7.38 4.90 -4.81
C ASP A 83 -6.15 4.10 -5.27
N ASP A 84 -4.94 4.67 -5.10
CA ASP A 84 -3.67 4.01 -5.43
C ASP A 84 -3.48 2.74 -4.57
N LEU A 85 -3.80 2.84 -3.28
CA LEU A 85 -3.73 1.74 -2.31
C LEU A 85 -4.70 0.60 -2.64
N CYS A 86 -5.73 0.81 -3.44
CA CYS A 86 -6.77 -0.19 -3.73
C CYS A 86 -6.93 -0.49 -5.23
N GLU A 87 -6.00 -0.04 -6.08
CA GLU A 87 -6.12 -0.22 -7.53
C GLU A 87 -6.08 -1.70 -7.94
N ASP A 88 -5.26 -2.53 -7.28
CA ASP A 88 -5.22 -3.98 -7.52
C ASP A 88 -6.53 -4.68 -7.12
N ILE A 89 -7.15 -4.25 -6.02
CA ILE A 89 -8.45 -4.75 -5.55
C ILE A 89 -9.53 -4.42 -6.58
N ARG A 90 -9.59 -3.16 -7.01
CA ARG A 90 -10.52 -2.71 -8.05
C ARG A 90 -10.30 -3.48 -9.35
N HIS A 91 -9.04 -3.61 -9.78
CA HIS A 91 -8.68 -4.34 -10.99
C HIS A 91 -9.10 -5.82 -10.91
N ARG A 92 -8.90 -6.48 -9.77
CA ARG A 92 -9.37 -7.85 -9.52
C ARG A 92 -10.88 -7.97 -9.70
N ILE A 93 -11.66 -7.07 -9.09
CA ILE A 93 -13.13 -7.09 -9.17
C ILE A 93 -13.60 -6.81 -10.61
N ARG A 94 -12.95 -5.89 -11.33
CA ARG A 94 -13.22 -5.63 -12.75
C ARG A 94 -13.08 -6.88 -13.61
N GLN A 95 -12.02 -7.66 -13.38
CA GLN A 95 -11.79 -8.91 -14.08
C GLN A 95 -12.85 -9.97 -13.75
N GLN A 96 -13.22 -10.10 -12.47
CA GLN A 96 -14.22 -11.07 -12.02
C GLN A 96 -15.62 -10.77 -12.58
N ASN A 97 -16.00 -9.49 -12.63
CA ASN A 97 -17.33 -9.07 -13.07
C ASN A 97 -17.40 -8.71 -14.57
N GLN A 98 -16.27 -8.73 -15.28
CA GLN A 98 -16.14 -8.27 -16.67
C GLN A 98 -16.64 -6.83 -16.89
N ASP A 99 -16.58 -5.99 -15.85
CA ASP A 99 -16.97 -4.58 -15.91
C ASP A 99 -15.73 -3.69 -15.85
N ILE A 100 -15.28 -3.22 -17.00
CA ILE A 100 -14.11 -2.33 -17.14
C ILE A 100 -14.41 -0.93 -16.59
N THR A 101 -15.68 -0.55 -16.46
CA THR A 101 -16.10 0.80 -16.06
C THR A 101 -16.29 0.97 -14.56
N LEU A 102 -16.14 -0.11 -13.78
CA LEU A 102 -16.33 -0.09 -12.32
C LEU A 102 -15.55 1.08 -11.67
N PRO A 103 -16.25 2.04 -11.04
CA PRO A 103 -15.62 3.11 -10.27
C PRO A 103 -15.14 2.57 -8.92
N TYR A 104 -14.31 3.34 -8.22
CA TYR A 104 -14.08 3.07 -6.81
C TYR A 104 -15.37 3.25 -6.02
N ASN A 105 -15.57 2.40 -5.02
CA ASN A 105 -16.70 2.43 -4.12
C ASN A 105 -16.24 2.06 -2.71
N GLU A 106 -17.15 2.19 -1.74
CA GLU A 106 -16.85 1.91 -0.33
C GLU A 106 -16.46 0.44 -0.09
N ASP A 107 -16.96 -0.51 -0.88
CA ASP A 107 -16.61 -1.93 -0.74
C ASP A 107 -15.12 -2.18 -1.07
N ILE A 108 -14.61 -1.55 -2.14
CA ILE A 108 -13.20 -1.60 -2.52
C ILE A 108 -12.32 -1.01 -1.42
N TYR A 109 -12.68 0.17 -0.92
CA TYR A 109 -11.92 0.81 0.16
C TYR A 109 -11.97 0.00 1.45
N ASN A 110 -13.12 -0.60 1.75
CA ASN A 110 -13.30 -1.46 2.90
C ASN A 110 -12.39 -2.70 2.83
N GLU A 111 -12.27 -3.33 1.67
CA GLU A 111 -11.33 -4.45 1.48
C GLU A 111 -9.87 -3.99 1.67
N GLY A 112 -9.50 -2.82 1.15
CA GLY A 112 -8.18 -2.22 1.39
C GLY A 112 -7.91 -1.99 2.88
N LEU A 113 -8.90 -1.47 3.62
CA LEU A 113 -8.83 -1.27 5.06
C LEU A 113 -8.70 -2.61 5.82
N ILE A 114 -9.41 -3.66 5.40
CA ILE A 114 -9.26 -5.01 6.00
C ILE A 114 -7.83 -5.52 5.83
N GLN A 115 -7.23 -5.36 4.64
CA GLN A 115 -5.85 -5.79 4.41
C GLN A 115 -4.84 -5.01 5.26
N ILE A 116 -5.03 -3.69 5.39
CA ILE A 116 -4.21 -2.83 6.26
C ILE A 116 -4.37 -3.26 7.72
N GLU A 117 -5.60 -3.45 8.19
CA GLU A 117 -5.89 -3.87 9.57
C GLU A 117 -5.28 -5.22 9.91
N ASN A 118 -5.38 -6.21 9.01
CA ASN A 118 -4.76 -7.51 9.20
C ASN A 118 -3.23 -7.38 9.39
N LYS A 119 -2.56 -6.51 8.61
CA LYS A 119 -1.13 -6.24 8.77
C LYS A 119 -0.82 -5.50 10.07
N LEU A 120 -1.64 -4.54 10.49
CA LEU A 120 -1.46 -3.83 11.77
C LEU A 120 -1.57 -4.78 12.96
N LEU A 121 -2.57 -5.66 12.96
CA LEU A 121 -2.77 -6.69 13.97
C LEU A 121 -1.58 -7.66 14.00
N GLN A 122 -1.14 -8.12 12.84
CA GLN A 122 0.01 -9.03 12.73
C GLN A 122 1.30 -8.44 13.32
N LEU A 123 1.53 -7.14 13.17
CA LEU A 123 2.80 -6.51 13.54
C LEU A 123 2.83 -5.96 14.96
N ASN A 124 1.72 -5.42 15.49
CA ASN A 124 1.72 -4.70 16.77
C ASN A 124 0.39 -4.77 17.55
N ASP A 125 -0.53 -5.69 17.23
CA ASP A 125 -1.86 -5.80 17.86
C ASP A 125 -2.67 -4.49 17.87
N LYS A 126 -2.35 -3.56 16.97
CA LYS A 126 -3.07 -2.29 16.82
C LYS A 126 -4.17 -2.41 15.77
N SER A 127 -5.23 -1.65 15.98
CA SER A 127 -6.40 -1.57 15.11
C SER A 127 -6.42 -0.27 14.31
N LEU A 128 -7.29 -0.18 13.31
CA LEU A 128 -7.46 1.05 12.51
C LEU A 128 -7.92 2.25 13.36
N SER A 129 -8.73 2.00 14.39
CA SER A 129 -9.27 3.04 15.27
C SER A 129 -8.19 3.71 16.12
N ASP A 130 -7.09 3.00 16.43
CA ASP A 130 -5.93 3.56 17.14
C ASP A 130 -5.23 4.68 16.35
N PHE A 131 -5.44 4.70 15.03
CA PHE A 131 -4.91 5.72 14.10
C PHE A 131 -5.99 6.70 13.63
N GLY A 132 -7.22 6.60 14.13
CA GLY A 132 -8.33 7.45 13.67
C GLY A 132 -8.78 7.17 12.23
N LEU A 133 -8.54 5.95 11.73
CA LEU A 133 -9.01 5.49 10.43
C LEU A 133 -10.42 4.88 10.54
N PRO A 134 -11.20 4.81 9.43
CA PRO A 134 -12.51 4.16 9.42
C PRO A 134 -12.39 2.69 9.81
N SER A 135 -13.33 2.18 10.61
CA SER A 135 -13.37 0.77 10.96
C SER A 135 -13.69 -0.09 9.74
N SER A 136 -12.98 -1.20 9.60
CA SER A 136 -13.27 -2.17 8.55
C SER A 136 -14.56 -2.95 8.88
N VAL A 137 -15.39 -3.17 7.87
CA VAL A 137 -16.62 -3.96 7.95
C VAL A 137 -16.33 -5.35 7.38
N ARG A 138 -16.21 -6.34 8.27
CA ARG A 138 -15.94 -7.73 7.87
C ARG A 138 -17.24 -8.49 7.68
N THR A 139 -17.57 -8.82 6.43
CA THR A 139 -18.59 -9.84 6.11
C THR A 139 -17.92 -11.22 6.07
N GLU A 140 -18.66 -12.30 6.29
CA GLU A 140 -18.13 -13.69 6.27
C GLU A 140 -17.33 -14.01 4.99
N SER A 141 -17.67 -13.39 3.85
CA SER A 141 -16.95 -13.51 2.59
C SER A 141 -15.51 -12.96 2.63
N ASN A 142 -15.27 -11.88 3.40
CA ASN A 142 -13.99 -11.17 3.44
C ASN A 142 -13.00 -11.80 4.46
N ALA A 143 -13.49 -12.67 5.34
CA ALA A 143 -12.65 -13.39 6.31
C ALA A 143 -11.84 -14.52 5.64
N ALA A 144 -12.34 -15.07 4.53
CA ALA A 144 -11.73 -16.19 3.82
C ALA A 144 -10.52 -15.78 2.93
N GLU A 145 -10.37 -14.50 2.60
CA GLU A 145 -9.32 -14.02 1.68
C GLU A 145 -7.98 -13.70 2.39
N THR A 146 -7.80 -14.15 3.63
CA THR A 146 -6.59 -13.88 4.46
C THR A 146 -5.32 -14.62 3.99
N MET A 147 -5.26 -15.11 2.74
CA MET A 147 -4.04 -15.75 2.21
C MET A 147 -4.01 -15.78 0.67
N THR A 148 -4.22 -14.67 -0.01
CA THR A 148 -4.30 -14.66 -1.48
C THR A 148 -3.16 -13.87 -2.15
N HIS A 149 -1.93 -14.25 -1.84
CA HIS A 149 -0.81 -14.17 -2.80
C HIS A 149 -0.14 -15.55 -2.96
N ARG A 150 -0.93 -16.62 -2.89
CA ARG A 150 -0.52 -17.89 -3.47
C ARG A 150 -1.06 -17.88 -4.89
N TYR A 151 -0.18 -17.66 -5.87
CA TYR A 151 -0.50 -18.05 -7.24
C TYR A 151 -1.06 -19.48 -7.17
N ASP A 152 -2.18 -19.75 -7.84
CA ASP A 152 -2.66 -21.11 -7.97
C ASP A 152 -1.62 -21.87 -8.79
N THR A 153 -0.72 -22.54 -8.09
CA THR A 153 0.42 -23.23 -8.68
C THR A 153 -0.04 -24.31 -9.63
N ASN A 154 -1.24 -24.89 -9.42
CA ASN A 154 -1.79 -25.89 -10.32
C ASN A 154 -2.27 -25.25 -11.62
N ASN A 155 -2.96 -24.12 -11.54
CA ASN A 155 -3.41 -23.39 -12.72
C ASN A 155 -2.22 -22.82 -13.52
N LEU A 156 -1.23 -22.25 -12.84
CA LEU A 156 -0.01 -21.75 -13.47
C LEU A 156 0.79 -22.89 -14.13
N THR A 157 0.89 -24.05 -13.47
CA THR A 157 1.56 -25.24 -14.04
C THR A 157 0.80 -25.76 -15.27
N ALA A 158 -0.53 -25.78 -15.24
CA ALA A 158 -1.35 -26.17 -16.39
C ALA A 158 -1.15 -25.20 -17.57
N PHE A 159 -1.14 -23.89 -17.31
CA PHE A 159 -0.90 -22.87 -18.31
C PHE A 159 0.50 -22.99 -18.96
N VAL A 160 1.54 -23.23 -18.15
CA VAL A 160 2.90 -23.47 -18.66
C VAL A 160 2.92 -24.71 -19.53
N ASN A 161 2.35 -25.83 -19.07
CA ASN A 161 2.35 -27.08 -19.83
C ASN A 161 1.62 -26.97 -21.17
N GLU A 162 0.56 -26.18 -21.25
CA GLU A 162 -0.20 -25.98 -22.49
C GLU A 162 0.55 -25.07 -23.49
N ASN A 163 1.27 -24.05 -23.01
CA ASN A 163 1.83 -23.01 -23.86
C ASN A 163 3.33 -23.17 -24.15
N LEU A 164 4.08 -23.90 -23.31
CA LEU A 164 5.50 -24.20 -23.53
C LEU A 164 5.77 -24.87 -24.90
N PRO A 165 4.94 -25.83 -25.37
CA PRO A 165 5.14 -26.44 -26.68
C PRO A 165 4.86 -25.50 -27.86
N LYS A 166 4.13 -24.38 -27.63
CA LYS A 166 3.73 -23.42 -28.66
C LYS A 166 4.81 -22.34 -28.90
N LEU A 167 5.86 -22.30 -28.08
CA LEU A 167 6.93 -21.31 -28.17
C LEU A 167 7.87 -21.59 -29.36
N VAL A 168 8.25 -20.53 -30.08
CA VAL A 168 9.32 -20.61 -31.10
C VAL A 168 10.69 -20.76 -30.43
N PRO A 169 11.72 -21.24 -31.15
CA PRO A 169 13.02 -21.58 -30.55
C PRO A 169 13.63 -20.47 -29.67
N ASP A 170 13.60 -19.22 -30.14
CA ASP A 170 14.16 -18.08 -29.39
C ASP A 170 13.38 -17.76 -28.11
N GLN A 171 12.04 -17.85 -28.17
CA GLN A 171 11.19 -17.63 -27.00
C GLN A 171 11.36 -18.74 -25.96
N ARG A 172 11.48 -19.99 -26.43
CA ARG A 172 11.73 -21.14 -25.57
C ARG A 172 13.10 -21.03 -24.89
N HIS A 173 14.12 -20.65 -25.64
CA HIS A 173 15.46 -20.42 -25.11
C HIS A 173 15.47 -19.32 -24.03
N ALA A 174 14.77 -18.21 -24.26
CA ALA A 174 14.62 -17.16 -23.26
C ALA A 174 13.91 -17.65 -22.00
N PHE A 175 12.79 -18.36 -22.15
CA PHE A 175 12.04 -18.92 -21.03
C PHE A 175 12.90 -19.88 -20.18
N GLU A 176 13.56 -20.86 -20.82
CA GLU A 176 14.41 -21.84 -20.12
C GLU A 176 15.58 -21.16 -19.40
N THR A 177 16.19 -20.14 -20.01
CA THR A 177 17.29 -19.38 -19.40
C THR A 177 16.84 -18.60 -18.16
N ILE A 178 15.67 -17.95 -18.23
CA ILE A 178 15.09 -17.21 -17.10
C ILE A 178 14.77 -18.18 -15.96
N VAL A 179 14.08 -19.28 -16.26
CA VAL A 179 13.72 -20.29 -15.25
C VAL A 179 14.97 -20.91 -14.60
N ASP A 180 15.99 -21.26 -15.37
CA ASP A 180 17.25 -21.79 -14.84
C ASP A 180 17.96 -20.78 -13.92
N SER A 181 17.94 -19.49 -14.28
CA SER A 181 18.56 -18.43 -13.48
C SER A 181 17.88 -18.22 -12.13
N VAL A 182 16.54 -18.31 -12.09
CA VAL A 182 15.76 -18.21 -10.85
C VAL A 182 15.96 -19.43 -9.95
N ILE A 183 16.01 -20.63 -10.53
CA ILE A 183 16.22 -21.88 -9.76
C ILE A 183 17.61 -21.93 -9.13
N HIS A 184 18.62 -21.43 -9.83
CA HIS A 184 20.02 -21.49 -9.40
C HIS A 184 20.54 -20.18 -8.79
N ASP A 185 19.65 -19.23 -8.51
CA ASP A 185 19.95 -17.93 -7.91
C ASP A 185 21.10 -17.17 -8.62
N LYS A 186 21.14 -17.30 -9.97
CA LYS A 186 22.15 -16.67 -10.81
C LYS A 186 21.65 -15.30 -11.24
N SER A 187 22.41 -14.25 -10.90
CA SER A 187 22.18 -12.93 -11.47
C SER A 187 22.42 -12.96 -12.98
N PHE A 188 21.41 -12.61 -13.78
CA PHE A 188 21.53 -12.56 -15.24
C PHE A 188 20.91 -11.29 -15.82
N LEU A 189 21.53 -10.76 -16.89
CA LEU A 189 21.04 -9.63 -17.67
C LEU A 189 20.52 -10.16 -19.00
N PHE A 190 19.19 -10.16 -19.20
CA PHE A 190 18.59 -10.53 -20.48
C PHE A 190 18.37 -9.27 -21.32
N GLY A 191 19.25 -9.04 -22.30
CA GLY A 191 19.10 -7.97 -23.28
C GLY A 191 18.18 -8.40 -24.42
N CYS A 192 16.92 -7.99 -24.40
CA CYS A 192 16.03 -8.15 -25.55
C CYS A 192 16.33 -7.08 -26.60
N THR A 193 17.16 -7.37 -27.60
CA THR A 193 17.32 -6.46 -28.74
C THR A 193 16.13 -6.59 -29.70
N TRP A 194 15.06 -5.84 -29.45
CA TRP A 194 14.08 -5.50 -30.48
C TRP A 194 14.38 -4.09 -30.99
N TRP A 195 14.72 -4.02 -32.29
CA TRP A 195 14.95 -2.85 -33.16
C TRP A 195 14.93 -1.43 -32.54
N ASN A 196 16.06 -0.73 -32.67
CA ASN A 196 16.37 0.68 -32.32
C ASN A 196 17.20 0.97 -31.06
N GLY A 197 18.14 0.11 -30.69
CA GLY A 197 19.43 0.56 -30.11
C GLY A 197 19.36 1.45 -28.86
N LYS A 198 18.38 1.22 -27.98
CA LYS A 198 18.37 1.80 -26.63
C LYS A 198 18.12 0.69 -25.63
N ASP A 199 19.09 0.50 -24.73
CA ASP A 199 18.94 -0.37 -23.57
C ASP A 199 17.81 0.18 -22.69
N VAL A 200 16.70 -0.55 -22.63
CA VAL A 200 15.68 -0.34 -21.62
C VAL A 200 15.91 -1.40 -20.55
N SER A 201 16.39 -0.96 -19.39
CA SER A 201 16.56 -1.79 -18.20
C SER A 201 15.17 -2.14 -17.65
N CYS A 202 14.64 -3.31 -17.99
CA CYS A 202 13.48 -3.86 -17.30
C CYS A 202 13.97 -4.64 -16.07
N LYS A 203 13.92 -4.02 -14.89
CA LYS A 203 13.86 -4.78 -13.64
C LYS A 203 12.49 -5.44 -13.57
N PHE A 204 12.45 -6.76 -13.59
CA PHE A 204 11.28 -7.51 -13.14
C PHE A 204 11.33 -7.54 -11.62
N ASP A 205 10.80 -6.48 -10.99
CA ASP A 205 10.39 -6.58 -9.60
C ASP A 205 9.07 -7.37 -9.61
N THR A 206 9.12 -8.64 -9.22
CA THR A 206 7.96 -9.52 -9.12
C THR A 206 6.95 -8.96 -8.11
N CYS A 207 5.84 -8.41 -8.62
CA CYS A 207 4.48 -8.58 -8.08
C CYS A 207 3.71 -9.47 -9.10
#